data_AF-A0A4U7F4B3-F1
#
_entry.id   AF-A0A4U7F4B3-F1
#
_cell.length_a   1.000
_cell.length_b   1.000
_cell.length_c   1.000
_cell.angle_alpha   90.00
_cell.angle_beta   90.00
_cell.angle_gamma   90.00
#
_symmetry.space_group_name_H-M   'P 1'
#
loop_
_entity.id
_entity.type
_entity.pdbx_description
1 polymer ?
#
loop_
_entity_poly.entity_id
_entity_poly.type
_entity_poly.pdbx_seq_one_letter_code
_entity_poly.pdbx_strand_id
1 'polypeptide(L)'
;MVGPERERFADDPLSLETARQYRQRLERVLVLPAFNLAYNALRKSAGEYPEDVRNDEHDPEGQDFVAMRPAFQVADRQQRVALQRLWGGFGSVEELQSWLHDLSEPTNGSLDESLPSRVGRDSVAREHFLGRVDADTALEAERLARKYRERFAVAKLLPAFAAGIKRLEAGELATHTSDGLTPGQG
;
A
#
# COMPACT_ATOMS: atom_id res chain seq x y z
N MET A 1 -29.08 -34.83 1.86
CA MET A 1 -28.27 -35.61 0.92
C MET A 1 -27.58 -34.59 0.02
N VAL A 2 -26.28 -34.35 0.23
CA VAL A 2 -25.49 -33.36 -0.53
C VAL A 2 -24.90 -34.08 -1.75
N GLY A 3 -25.00 -33.49 -2.94
CA GLY A 3 -24.78 -34.14 -4.24
C GLY A 3 -23.33 -34.61 -4.51
N PRO A 4 -23.14 -35.44 -5.57
CA PRO A 4 -22.01 -36.37 -5.69
C PRO A 4 -20.67 -35.79 -6.16
N GLU A 5 -20.52 -34.47 -6.33
CA GLU A 5 -19.24 -33.88 -6.76
C GLU A 5 -18.91 -32.63 -5.95
N ARG A 6 -18.43 -32.84 -4.72
CA ARG A 6 -17.46 -31.89 -4.14
C ARG A 6 -16.09 -32.49 -4.40
N GLU A 7 -15.37 -31.94 -5.37
CA GLU A 7 -13.93 -32.17 -5.52
C GLU A 7 -13.27 -32.01 -4.14
N ARG A 8 -12.83 -33.12 -3.55
CA ARG A 8 -12.05 -33.09 -2.33
C ARG A 8 -10.64 -32.65 -2.73
N PHE A 9 -10.32 -31.39 -2.48
CA PHE A 9 -8.99 -30.84 -2.77
C PHE A 9 -7.86 -31.39 -1.86
N ALA A 10 -8.18 -32.19 -0.84
CA ALA A 10 -7.21 -32.88 0.02
C ALA A 10 -7.83 -34.12 0.69
N ASP A 11 -7.05 -35.18 0.83
CA ASP A 11 -7.46 -36.46 1.45
C ASP A 11 -7.55 -36.39 2.98
N ASP A 12 -6.72 -35.57 3.63
CA ASP A 12 -6.74 -35.30 5.07
C ASP A 12 -7.12 -33.84 5.36
N PRO A 13 -7.94 -33.57 6.40
CA PRO A 13 -8.19 -32.20 6.83
C PRO A 13 -6.89 -31.56 7.32
N LEU A 14 -6.43 -30.53 6.62
CA LEU A 14 -5.31 -29.70 7.07
C LEU A 14 -5.59 -29.16 8.47
N SER A 15 -4.57 -29.14 9.32
CA SER A 15 -4.67 -28.45 10.60
C SER A 15 -5.01 -26.98 10.38
N LEU A 16 -5.74 -26.36 11.32
CA LEU A 16 -6.09 -24.93 11.22
C LEU A 16 -4.85 -24.05 11.09
N GLU A 17 -3.75 -24.44 11.75
CA GLU A 17 -2.47 -23.73 11.68
C GLU A 17 -1.84 -23.86 10.29
N THR A 18 -1.77 -25.08 9.73
CA THR A 18 -1.26 -25.29 8.37
C THR A 18 -2.09 -24.53 7.33
N ALA A 19 -3.42 -24.54 7.48
CA ALA A 19 -4.31 -23.79 6.59
C ALA A 19 -4.09 -22.27 6.73
N ARG A 20 -3.86 -21.76 7.94
CA ARG A 20 -3.54 -20.35 8.21
C ARG A 20 -2.24 -19.94 7.54
N GLN A 21 -1.17 -20.71 7.74
CA GLN A 21 0.13 -20.47 7.11
C GLN A 21 0.05 -20.49 5.58
N TYR A 22 -0.74 -21.41 5.02
CA TYR A 22 -0.97 -21.47 3.58
C TYR A 22 -1.70 -20.23 3.06
N ARG A 23 -2.76 -19.77 3.74
CA ARG A 23 -3.47 -18.53 3.38
C ARG A 23 -2.56 -17.30 3.46
N GLN A 24 -1.78 -17.15 4.53
CA GLN A 24 -0.80 -16.06 4.66
C GLN A 24 0.21 -16.08 3.50
N ARG A 25 0.65 -17.28 3.07
CA ARG A 25 1.54 -17.41 1.92
C ARG A 25 0.86 -16.96 0.62
N LEU A 26 -0.38 -17.38 0.36
CA LEU A 26 -1.14 -16.97 -0.83
C LEU A 26 -1.36 -15.47 -0.84
N GLU A 27 -1.75 -14.88 0.30
CA GLU A 27 -1.95 -13.44 0.44
C GLU A 27 -0.69 -12.69 0.02
N ARG A 28 0.45 -13.06 0.61
CA ARG A 28 1.73 -12.44 0.34
C ARG A 28 2.22 -12.56 -1.10
N VAL A 29 2.02 -13.72 -1.73
CA VAL A 29 2.64 -14.05 -3.03
C VAL A 29 1.72 -13.71 -4.20
N LEU A 30 0.40 -13.76 -4.01
CA LEU A 30 -0.57 -13.60 -5.08
C LEU A 30 -1.48 -12.38 -4.85
N VAL A 31 -2.08 -12.27 -3.66
CA VAL A 31 -3.12 -11.26 -3.41
C VAL A 31 -2.53 -9.86 -3.34
N LEU A 32 -1.51 -9.62 -2.49
CA LEU A 32 -0.93 -8.29 -2.31
C LEU A 32 -0.35 -7.70 -3.60
N PRO A 33 0.42 -8.46 -4.41
CA PRO A 33 0.87 -7.96 -5.72
C PRO A 33 -0.29 -7.65 -6.66
N ALA A 34 -1.30 -8.52 -6.73
CA ALA A 34 -2.47 -8.30 -7.60
C ALA A 34 -3.26 -7.05 -7.19
N PHE A 35 -3.41 -6.78 -5.90
CA PHE A 35 -4.05 -5.55 -5.42
C PHE A 35 -3.25 -4.31 -5.77
N ASN A 36 -1.92 -4.34 -5.64
CA ASN A 36 -1.09 -3.21 -6.05
C ASN A 36 -1.19 -2.94 -7.56
N LEU A 37 -1.22 -3.99 -8.38
CA LEU A 37 -1.43 -3.90 -9.82
C LEU A 37 -2.82 -3.34 -10.15
N ALA A 38 -3.87 -3.84 -9.51
CA ALA A 38 -5.24 -3.38 -9.70
C ALA A 38 -5.40 -1.91 -9.26
N TYR A 39 -4.83 -1.53 -8.12
CA TYR A 39 -4.78 -0.13 -7.67
C TYR A 39 -4.11 0.76 -8.71
N ASN A 40 -2.96 0.34 -9.24
CA ASN A 40 -2.26 1.09 -10.28
C ASN A 40 -3.04 1.18 -11.60
N ALA A 41 -3.83 0.16 -11.95
CA ALA A 41 -4.71 0.19 -13.11
C ALA A 41 -5.88 1.17 -12.91
N LEU A 42 -6.61 1.03 -11.79
CA LEU A 42 -7.73 1.90 -11.43
C LEU A 42 -7.31 3.36 -11.32
N ARG A 43 -6.14 3.63 -10.72
CA ARG A 43 -5.57 4.97 -10.63
C ARG A 43 -5.30 5.60 -11.99
N LYS A 44 -4.82 4.82 -12.97
CA LYS A 44 -4.58 5.33 -14.33
C LYS A 44 -5.90 5.69 -15.02
N SER A 45 -6.92 4.84 -14.89
CA SER A 45 -8.25 5.10 -15.47
C SER A 45 -9.02 6.20 -14.74
N ALA A 46 -8.73 6.46 -13.46
CA ALA A 46 -9.39 7.53 -12.70
C ALA A 46 -9.04 8.95 -13.20
N GLY A 47 -8.01 9.10 -14.03
CA GLY A 47 -7.73 10.34 -14.77
C GLY A 47 -8.43 10.44 -16.13
N GLU A 48 -9.04 9.36 -16.62
CA GLU A 48 -9.85 9.36 -17.85
C GLU A 48 -11.31 9.59 -17.48
N TYR A 49 -11.77 10.84 -17.57
CA TYR A 49 -13.20 11.14 -17.48
C TYR A 49 -13.88 10.71 -18.79
N PRO A 50 -15.06 10.07 -18.74
CA PRO A 50 -15.96 10.09 -19.88
C PRO A 50 -16.23 11.55 -20.27
N GLU A 51 -16.20 11.84 -21.57
CA GLU A 51 -16.27 13.18 -22.22
C GLU A 51 -17.44 14.10 -21.76
N ASP A 52 -18.33 13.63 -20.88
CA ASP A 52 -19.62 14.25 -20.52
C ASP A 52 -19.72 14.81 -19.09
N VAL A 53 -18.64 14.85 -18.29
CA VAL A 53 -18.68 15.49 -16.94
C VAL A 53 -17.60 16.56 -16.81
N ARG A 54 -17.85 17.72 -17.40
CA ARG A 54 -17.09 18.95 -17.13
C ARG A 54 -17.39 19.39 -15.70
N ASN A 55 -16.36 19.45 -14.85
CA ASN A 55 -16.48 20.07 -13.54
C ASN A 55 -15.71 21.39 -13.57
N ASP A 56 -16.44 22.49 -13.73
CA ASP A 56 -15.91 23.85 -13.95
C ASP A 56 -15.36 24.52 -12.68
N GLU A 57 -15.02 23.76 -11.64
CA GLU A 57 -14.43 24.28 -10.42
C GLU A 57 -13.18 23.45 -10.11
N HIS A 58 -12.00 23.97 -10.43
CA HIS A 58 -10.71 23.84 -9.71
C HIS A 58 -9.61 24.35 -10.65
N ASP A 59 -9.36 25.67 -10.66
CA ASP A 59 -8.17 26.24 -11.29
C ASP A 59 -6.94 25.99 -10.36
N PRO A 60 -6.00 25.13 -10.76
CA PRO A 60 -4.85 24.73 -9.95
C PRO A 60 -3.72 25.77 -9.99
N GLU A 61 -3.71 26.67 -10.98
CA GLU A 61 -2.60 27.60 -11.24
C GLU A 61 -2.68 28.83 -10.32
N GLY A 62 -3.83 29.06 -9.66
CA GLY A 62 -4.08 30.20 -8.78
C GLY A 62 -3.89 29.95 -7.27
N GLN A 63 -3.44 28.77 -6.83
CA GLN A 63 -3.30 28.46 -5.38
C GLN A 63 -1.83 28.45 -4.92
N ASP A 64 -1.41 29.51 -4.23
CA ASP A 64 -0.05 29.72 -3.68
C ASP A 64 0.41 28.64 -2.67
N PHE A 65 -0.48 27.76 -2.21
CA PHE A 65 -0.19 26.71 -1.23
C PHE A 65 -0.59 25.32 -1.73
N VAL A 66 0.30 24.66 -2.48
CA VAL A 66 0.12 23.26 -2.96
C VAL A 66 -0.28 22.31 -1.82
N ALA A 67 0.23 22.52 -0.60
CA ALA A 67 -0.12 21.71 0.58
C ALA A 67 -1.58 21.83 1.06
N MET A 68 -2.34 22.83 0.58
CA MET A 68 -3.76 22.99 0.93
C MET A 68 -4.70 22.21 0.00
N ARG A 69 -4.21 21.59 -1.08
CA ARG A 69 -5.08 20.78 -1.94
C ARG A 69 -5.58 19.54 -1.17
N PRO A 70 -6.88 19.20 -1.27
CA PRO A 70 -7.47 18.09 -0.51
C PRO A 70 -6.71 16.76 -0.66
N ALA A 71 -6.20 16.45 -1.85
CA ALA A 71 -5.45 15.23 -2.12
C ALA A 71 -4.13 15.13 -1.32
N PHE A 72 -3.38 16.23 -1.22
CA PHE A 72 -2.14 16.26 -0.45
C PHE A 72 -2.38 16.17 1.06
N GLN A 73 -3.46 16.79 1.57
CA GLN A 73 -3.84 16.64 2.97
C GLN A 73 -4.28 15.21 3.31
N VAL A 74 -4.98 14.53 2.41
CA VAL A 74 -5.33 13.12 2.56
C VAL A 74 -4.07 12.25 2.55
N ALA A 75 -3.16 12.49 1.60
CA ALA A 75 -1.90 11.76 1.50
C ALA A 75 -1.03 11.94 2.76
N ASP A 76 -0.89 13.16 3.28
CA ASP A 76 -0.14 13.43 4.52
C ASP A 76 -0.73 12.66 5.71
N ARG A 77 -2.06 12.67 5.88
CA ARG A 77 -2.74 11.91 6.94
C ARG A 77 -2.50 10.41 6.80
N GLN A 78 -2.65 9.85 5.60
CA GLN A 78 -2.43 8.43 5.34
C GLN A 78 -0.97 8.03 5.58
N GLN A 79 0.00 8.84 5.13
CA GLN A 79 1.43 8.61 5.34
C GLN A 79 1.78 8.64 6.83
N ARG A 80 1.22 9.59 7.58
CA ARG A 80 1.40 9.69 9.03
C ARG A 80 0.86 8.44 9.75
N VAL A 81 -0.34 7.99 9.38
CA VAL A 81 -0.94 6.77 9.96
C VAL A 81 -0.10 5.53 9.65
N ALA A 82 0.40 5.42 8.41
CA ALA A 82 1.25 4.30 8.00
C ALA A 82 2.57 4.25 8.81
N LEU A 83 3.20 5.40 9.06
CA LEU A 83 4.41 5.50 9.88
C LEU A 83 4.13 5.23 11.36
N GLN A 84 3.03 5.72 11.91
CA GLN A 84 2.64 5.47 13.30
C GLN A 84 2.45 3.97 13.57
N ARG A 85 1.75 3.27 12.67
CA ARG A 85 1.63 1.80 12.74
C ARG A 85 2.99 1.12 12.67
N LEU A 86 3.84 1.53 11.73
CA LEU A 86 5.19 0.98 11.60
C LEU A 86 6.02 1.17 12.88
N TRP A 87 5.94 2.32 13.54
CA TRP A 87 6.70 2.54 14.79
C TRP A 87 6.21 1.66 15.93
N GLY A 88 4.89 1.43 16.03
CA GLY A 88 4.29 0.54 17.04
C GLY A 88 4.64 -0.93 16.88
N GLY A 89 5.02 -1.36 15.67
CA GLY A 89 5.19 -2.78 15.36
C GLY A 89 3.83 -3.49 15.20
N PHE A 90 3.86 -4.80 14.98
CA PHE A 90 2.67 -5.58 14.67
C PHE A 90 2.53 -6.76 15.63
N GLY A 91 1.32 -7.01 16.14
CA GLY A 91 1.06 -8.13 17.04
C GLY A 91 1.01 -9.49 16.33
N SER A 92 0.77 -9.49 15.02
CA SER A 92 0.63 -10.71 14.22
C SER A 92 1.12 -10.55 12.78
N VAL A 93 1.34 -11.68 12.12
CA VAL A 93 1.69 -11.71 10.69
C VAL A 93 0.54 -11.15 9.85
N GLU A 94 -0.71 -11.42 10.23
CA GLU A 94 -1.89 -10.87 9.56
C GLU A 94 -1.94 -9.35 9.65
N GLU A 95 -1.64 -8.78 10.81
CA GLU A 95 -1.63 -7.33 10.99
C GLU A 95 -0.52 -6.68 10.13
N LEU A 96 0.65 -7.31 10.07
CA LEU A 96 1.73 -6.89 9.17
C LEU A 96 1.31 -6.98 7.68
N GLN A 97 0.61 -8.06 7.30
CA GLN A 97 0.15 -8.25 5.91
C GLN A 97 -0.93 -7.25 5.52
N SER A 98 -1.91 -7.01 6.40
CA SER A 98 -2.91 -5.96 6.22
C SER A 98 -2.25 -4.58 6.12
N TRP A 99 -1.26 -4.28 6.95
CA TRP A 99 -0.54 -3.01 6.81
C TRP A 99 0.22 -2.91 5.47
N LEU A 100 0.91 -3.97 5.03
CA LEU A 100 1.61 -4.00 3.74
C LEU A 100 0.65 -3.83 2.55
N HIS A 101 -0.57 -4.36 2.66
CA HIS A 101 -1.65 -4.16 1.69
C HIS A 101 -2.04 -2.68 1.59
N ASP A 102 -2.30 -2.07 2.75
CA ASP A 102 -2.83 -0.71 2.88
C ASP A 102 -1.81 0.35 2.43
N LEU A 103 -0.52 0.00 2.27
CA LEU A 103 0.51 0.91 1.77
C LEU A 103 0.29 1.39 0.33
N SER A 104 -0.60 0.76 -0.44
CA SER A 104 -0.88 1.20 -1.81
C SER A 104 -1.44 2.63 -1.85
N GLU A 105 -2.29 3.02 -0.90
CA GLU A 105 -2.86 4.37 -0.80
C GLU A 105 -1.82 5.44 -0.43
N PRO A 106 -1.12 5.40 0.73
CA PRO A 106 -0.19 6.45 1.13
C PRO A 106 1.02 6.58 0.19
N THR A 107 1.32 5.55 -0.61
CA THR A 107 2.38 5.59 -1.63
C THR A 107 1.88 5.92 -3.03
N ASN A 108 0.56 6.10 -3.20
CA ASN A 108 -0.08 6.25 -4.52
C ASN A 108 0.43 5.19 -5.53
N GLY A 109 0.49 3.94 -5.09
CA GLY A 109 0.96 2.79 -5.87
C GLY A 109 2.46 2.84 -6.24
N SER A 110 3.27 3.67 -5.57
CA SER A 110 4.71 3.82 -5.87
C SER A 110 5.60 2.82 -5.13
N LEU A 111 5.01 1.99 -4.29
CA LEU A 111 5.73 0.91 -3.62
C LEU A 111 6.13 -0.19 -4.61
N ASP A 112 7.30 -0.79 -4.40
CA ASP A 112 7.74 -1.99 -5.11
C ASP A 112 6.74 -3.14 -4.85
N GLU A 113 6.11 -3.65 -5.91
CA GLU A 113 5.11 -4.73 -5.86
C GLU A 113 5.64 -6.02 -5.23
N SER A 114 6.96 -6.24 -5.30
CA SER A 114 7.59 -7.41 -4.70
C SER A 114 7.84 -7.26 -3.20
N LEU A 115 7.73 -6.04 -2.66
CA LEU A 115 8.08 -5.71 -1.28
C LEU A 115 7.29 -6.54 -0.26
N PRO A 116 5.95 -6.69 -0.35
CA PRO A 116 5.21 -7.52 0.60
C PRO A 116 5.70 -8.97 0.57
N SER A 117 5.98 -9.49 -0.63
CA SER A 117 6.53 -10.83 -0.77
C SER A 117 7.93 -10.98 -0.18
N ARG A 118 8.78 -9.97 -0.31
CA ARG A 118 10.13 -10.00 0.26
C ARG A 118 10.08 -9.93 1.78
N VAL A 119 9.30 -9.01 2.33
CA VAL A 119 9.13 -8.84 3.78
C VAL A 119 8.66 -10.13 4.44
N GLY A 120 7.64 -10.80 3.90
CA GLY A 120 7.16 -12.01 4.57
C GLY A 120 8.02 -13.27 4.34
N ARG A 121 8.92 -13.30 3.35
CA ARG A 121 9.90 -14.38 3.19
C ARG A 121 11.12 -14.18 4.09
N ASP A 122 11.48 -12.93 4.36
CA ASP A 122 12.58 -12.57 5.23
C ASP A 122 12.18 -12.77 6.71
N SER A 123 12.72 -13.81 7.34
CA SER A 123 12.49 -14.11 8.75
C SER A 123 13.00 -12.98 9.64
N VAL A 124 14.16 -12.40 9.33
CA VAL A 124 14.73 -11.29 10.11
C VAL A 124 13.80 -10.09 10.06
N ALA A 125 13.32 -9.73 8.86
CA ALA A 125 12.36 -8.64 8.70
C ALA A 125 11.11 -8.88 9.56
N ARG A 126 10.51 -10.07 9.45
CA ARG A 126 9.32 -10.44 10.22
C ARG A 126 9.53 -10.34 11.73
N GLU A 127 10.61 -10.91 12.27
CA GLU A 127 10.83 -10.87 13.72
C GLU A 127 10.98 -9.43 14.22
N HIS A 128 11.63 -8.54 13.45
CA HIS A 128 11.72 -7.12 13.79
C HIS A 128 10.39 -6.38 13.69
N PHE A 129 9.57 -6.70 12.68
CA PHE A 129 8.22 -6.13 12.56
C PHE A 129 7.29 -6.59 13.68
N LEU A 130 7.45 -7.84 14.14
CA LEU A 130 6.63 -8.44 15.19
C LEU A 130 7.15 -8.17 16.62
N GLY A 131 8.29 -7.50 16.76
CA GLY A 131 8.92 -7.27 18.07
C GLY A 131 9.44 -8.55 18.75
N ARG A 132 9.71 -9.60 17.98
CA ARG A 132 10.14 -10.93 18.44
C ARG A 132 11.64 -11.17 18.22
N VAL A 133 12.42 -10.10 18.31
CA VAL A 133 13.87 -10.13 18.12
C VAL A 133 14.53 -10.83 19.30
N ASP A 134 15.46 -11.74 19.02
CA ASP A 134 16.28 -12.39 20.03
C ASP A 134 17.26 -11.39 20.66
N ALA A 135 17.18 -11.19 21.98
CA ALA A 135 18.00 -10.28 22.75
C ALA A 135 17.97 -10.66 24.24
N ASP A 136 19.01 -10.23 24.99
CA ASP A 136 19.15 -10.53 26.42
C ASP A 136 18.01 -9.94 27.27
N THR A 137 17.44 -8.82 26.82
CA THR A 137 16.32 -8.14 27.49
C THR A 137 15.22 -7.70 26.52
N ALA A 138 13.98 -7.62 27.02
CA ALA A 138 12.85 -7.10 26.24
C ALA A 138 13.07 -5.63 25.78
N LEU A 139 13.78 -4.84 26.58
CA LEU A 139 14.14 -3.46 26.23
C LEU A 139 15.10 -3.40 25.04
N GLU A 140 16.08 -4.30 24.99
CA GLU A 140 17.00 -4.41 23.86
C GLU A 140 16.31 -4.95 22.61
N ALA A 141 15.47 -5.98 22.75
CA ALA A 141 14.65 -6.51 21.66
C ALA A 141 13.83 -5.38 21.00
N GLU A 142 13.14 -4.56 21.80
CA GLU A 142 12.35 -3.44 21.25
C GLU A 142 13.23 -2.35 20.62
N ARG A 143 14.40 -2.03 21.21
CA ARG A 143 15.34 -1.08 20.60
C ARG A 143 15.83 -1.55 19.23
N LEU A 144 16.17 -2.83 19.10
CA LEU A 144 16.60 -3.43 17.83
C LEU A 144 15.47 -3.44 16.81
N ALA A 145 14.28 -3.89 17.23
CA ALA A 145 13.08 -3.93 16.41
C ALA A 145 12.72 -2.53 15.89
N ARG A 146 12.64 -1.53 16.77
CA ARG A 146 12.38 -0.13 16.40
C ARG A 146 13.42 0.41 15.42
N LYS A 147 14.71 0.20 15.67
CA LYS A 147 15.79 0.66 14.77
C LYS A 147 15.65 0.06 13.36
N TYR A 148 15.25 -1.21 13.26
CA TYR A 148 14.96 -1.84 11.98
C TYR A 148 13.76 -1.18 11.29
N ARG A 149 12.65 -0.96 12.02
CA ARG A 149 11.43 -0.34 11.48
C ARG A 149 11.70 1.10 10.99
N GLU A 150 12.50 1.88 11.72
CA GLU A 150 12.96 3.21 11.30
C GLU A 150 13.80 3.15 10.01
N ARG A 151 14.76 2.21 9.93
CA ARG A 151 15.55 2.00 8.70
C ARG A 151 14.69 1.56 7.52
N PHE A 152 13.69 0.73 7.76
CA PHE A 152 12.73 0.33 6.73
C PHE A 152 11.95 1.54 6.22
N ALA A 153 11.47 2.41 7.12
CA ALA A 153 10.79 3.64 6.75
C ALA A 153 11.66 4.50 5.82
N VAL A 154 12.91 4.75 6.23
CA VAL A 154 13.87 5.56 5.47
C VAL A 154 14.20 4.94 4.11
N ALA A 155 14.40 3.62 4.06
CA ALA A 155 14.86 2.94 2.85
C ALA A 155 13.74 2.59 1.86
N LYS A 156 12.49 2.47 2.33
CA LYS A 156 11.38 1.94 1.52
C LYS A 156 10.17 2.85 1.48
N LEU A 157 9.72 3.38 2.63
CA LEU A 157 8.48 4.16 2.68
C LEU A 157 8.66 5.61 2.26
N LEU A 158 9.63 6.33 2.84
CA LEU A 158 9.83 7.75 2.52
C LEU A 158 10.11 7.99 1.03
N PRO A 159 10.94 7.17 0.33
CA PRO A 159 11.10 7.29 -1.11
C PRO A 159 9.81 7.03 -1.88
N ALA A 160 9.02 6.01 -1.47
CA ALA A 160 7.75 5.69 -2.11
C ALA A 160 6.69 6.77 -1.88
N PHE A 161 6.66 7.41 -0.70
CA PHE A 161 5.82 8.56 -0.41
C PHE A 161 6.17 9.74 -1.30
N ALA A 162 7.45 10.11 -1.37
CA ALA A 162 7.90 11.18 -2.24
C ALA A 162 7.58 10.92 -3.73
N ALA A 163 7.78 9.69 -4.21
CA ALA A 163 7.38 9.29 -5.56
C ALA A 163 5.87 9.35 -5.75
N GLY A 164 5.08 8.95 -4.75
CA GLY A 164 3.62 9.00 -4.78
C GLY A 164 3.07 10.41 -4.90
N ILE A 165 3.63 11.36 -4.14
CA ILE A 165 3.29 12.79 -4.22
C ILE A 165 3.60 13.35 -5.62
N LYS A 166 4.78 13.07 -6.17
CA LYS A 166 5.14 13.51 -7.54
C LYS A 166 4.19 12.96 -8.61
N ARG A 167 3.71 11.73 -8.44
CA ARG A 167 2.72 11.12 -9.35
C ARG A 167 1.34 11.76 -9.20
N LEU A 168 0.94 12.17 -8.00
CA LEU A 168 -0.31 12.91 -7.80
C LEU A 168 -0.24 14.27 -8.51
N GLU A 169 0.84 15.02 -8.31
CA GLU A 169 1.07 16.32 -8.95
C GLU A 169 1.03 16.23 -10.49
N ALA A 170 1.72 15.24 -11.07
CA ALA A 170 1.70 15.02 -12.52
C ALA A 170 0.31 14.60 -13.05
N GLY A 171 -0.45 13.83 -12.27
CA GLY A 171 -1.82 13.45 -12.61
C GLY A 171 -2.76 14.64 -12.62
N GLU A 172 -2.68 15.50 -11.60
CA GLU A 172 -3.46 16.75 -11.54
C GLU A 172 -3.13 17.63 -12.76
N LEU A 173 -1.86 17.88 -13.07
CA LEU A 173 -1.45 18.69 -14.23
C LEU A 173 -1.98 18.14 -15.57
N ALA A 174 -1.96 16.83 -15.78
CA ALA A 174 -2.44 16.21 -17.01
C ALA A 174 -3.94 16.46 -17.24
N THR A 175 -4.76 16.32 -16.19
CA THR A 175 -6.21 16.59 -16.24
C THR A 175 -6.50 18.02 -16.68
N HIS A 176 -5.74 18.99 -16.18
CA HIS A 176 -5.94 20.40 -16.54
C HIS A 176 -5.52 20.71 -17.99
N THR A 177 -4.46 20.08 -18.50
CA THR A 177 -4.06 20.27 -19.90
C THR A 177 -5.05 19.69 -20.91
N SER A 178 -5.74 18.60 -20.56
CA SER A 178 -6.82 18.06 -21.41
C SER A 178 -8.04 18.96 -21.42
N ASP A 179 -8.41 19.58 -20.29
CA ASP A 179 -9.53 20.52 -20.22
C ASP A 179 -9.29 21.82 -21.03
N GLY A 180 -8.01 22.22 -21.20
CA GLY A 180 -7.63 23.41 -21.96
C GLY A 180 -7.63 23.24 -23.49
N LEU A 181 -7.72 22.01 -24.02
CA LEU A 181 -7.75 21.72 -25.46
C LEU A 181 -9.19 21.57 -25.96
N THR A 182 -9.97 22.66 -25.97
CA THR A 182 -11.23 22.68 -26.74
C THR A 182 -10.93 22.83 -28.24
N PRO A 183 -11.50 22.00 -29.14
CA PRO A 183 -11.34 22.20 -30.56
C PRO A 183 -12.09 23.47 -30.98
N GLY A 184 -11.35 24.47 -31.47
CA GLY A 184 -11.93 25.65 -32.09
C GLY A 184 -12.88 25.26 -33.21
N GLN A 185 -14.10 25.78 -33.16
CA GLN A 185 -15.12 25.57 -34.17
C GLN A 185 -14.66 26.11 -35.52
N GLY A 186 -14.67 25.24 -36.53
CA GLY A 186 -14.70 25.59 -37.95
C GLY A 186 -16.11 25.46 -38.50
#